data_AF-A0A0D6KNM5-F1
#
_entry.id   AF-A0A0D6KNM5-F1
#
_cell.length_a   1.000
_cell.length_b   1.000
_cell.length_c   1.000
_cell.angle_alpha   90.00
_cell.angle_beta   90.00
_cell.angle_gamma   90.00
#
_symmetry.space_group_name_H-M   'P 1'
#
loop_
_entity.id
_entity.type
_entity.pdbx_description
1 polymer ?
#
loop_
_entity_poly.entity_id
_entity_poly.type
_entity_poly.pdbx_seq_one_letter_code
_entity_poly.pdbx_strand_id
1 'polypeptide(L)'
;MAIVEKVYRKSYLDAWRRLWEDWSDSLGEKWEVTGVPSQTRFYRENVLPIFDRSDREKAFVIISDALRYEVAKELEEVIKKELRGDANLNAQLGVLPSVTRLGMAALLPGVKLELVPKNGDVKVDGMSTKGSLTRQKLLIQNSKVEATVIDAGDLLAMTSEEGRNAISSYRLVYIYHNVIDAIGDKPASERQVFTACDDAIQEIVRLVKKICNSLNGTNLFITSDHGFLYQRRPVQEAEKRPIPNSEVILESKRRYLLTSEIIPEPSLLNFSLPYAEKTFAVIPRGTLRFGIQGAGSQFVHGGASLQEICVPIITYHHKRAAKDDEGLARKVNVQVSVRERRVTNNRFSLTLVQADAVKGRWRSRQITVALYHTDSNTPITDVKKIELSSSSPHPSERENTVRLTIATSNPPTRALLIIRDADDDSELVREDWTISLSIANDFGDF
;
A
#
# COMPACT_ATOMS: atom_id res chain seq x y z
N MET A 1 19.09 5.14 5.10
CA MET A 1 18.31 4.72 6.31
C MET A 1 18.28 5.78 7.43
N ALA A 2 19.41 6.30 7.93
CA ALA A 2 19.40 7.28 9.04
C ALA A 2 18.67 8.60 8.71
N ILE A 3 18.67 9.02 7.44
CA ILE A 3 17.92 10.20 6.97
C ILE A 3 16.40 9.95 7.01
N VAL A 4 15.95 8.77 6.55
CA VAL A 4 14.53 8.36 6.60
C VAL A 4 14.02 8.34 8.04
N GLU A 5 14.81 7.82 8.97
CA GLU A 5 14.46 7.82 10.40
C GLU A 5 14.39 9.25 10.98
N LYS A 6 15.34 10.12 10.63
CA LYS A 6 15.35 11.51 11.09
C LYS A 6 14.12 12.27 10.59
N VAL A 7 13.73 12.07 9.32
CA VAL A 7 12.51 12.67 8.73
C VAL A 7 11.25 12.09 9.38
N TYR A 8 11.17 10.76 9.50
CA TYR A 8 10.05 10.09 10.18
C TYR A 8 9.89 10.59 11.63
N ARG A 9 10.99 10.82 12.35
CA ARG A 9 10.91 11.30 13.73
C ARG A 9 10.56 12.78 13.81
N LYS A 10 11.40 13.65 13.25
CA LYS A 10 11.33 15.10 13.50
C LYS A 10 10.23 15.79 12.73
N SER A 11 9.84 15.24 11.59
CA SER A 11 8.88 15.89 10.69
C SER A 11 7.53 15.21 10.75
N TYR A 12 7.52 13.88 10.78
CA TYR A 12 6.29 13.12 10.88
C TYR A 12 5.87 12.94 12.35
N LEU A 13 6.51 12.07 13.15
CA LEU A 13 6.05 11.76 14.51
C LEU A 13 5.90 12.99 15.43
N ASP A 14 6.79 13.99 15.36
CA ASP A 14 6.67 15.19 16.19
C ASP A 14 5.49 16.10 15.77
N ALA A 15 5.20 16.20 14.47
CA ALA A 15 4.01 16.91 13.98
C ALA A 15 2.72 16.15 14.32
N TRP A 16 2.76 14.82 14.17
CA TRP A 16 1.67 13.93 14.53
C TRP A 16 1.42 13.89 16.04
N ARG A 17 2.44 14.14 16.87
CA ARG A 17 2.27 14.16 18.33
C ARG A 17 1.29 15.23 18.79
N ARG A 18 1.36 16.43 18.23
CA ARG A 18 0.38 17.49 18.52
C ARG A 18 -1.01 17.10 18.01
N LEU A 19 -1.08 16.62 16.78
CA LEU A 19 -2.34 16.12 16.20
C LEU A 19 -2.96 14.99 17.03
N TRP A 20 -2.16 14.12 17.67
CA TRP A 20 -2.67 13.07 18.54
C TRP A 20 -3.17 13.58 19.88
N GLU A 21 -2.54 14.60 20.45
CA GLU A 21 -3.07 15.23 21.66
C GLU A 21 -4.37 15.97 21.33
N ASP A 22 -4.39 16.78 20.28
CA ASP A 22 -5.60 17.48 19.81
C ASP A 22 -6.72 16.49 19.48
N TRP A 23 -6.38 15.38 18.82
CA TRP A 23 -7.30 14.27 18.57
C TRP A 23 -7.81 13.66 19.87
N SER A 24 -6.93 13.34 20.82
CA SER A 24 -7.29 12.77 22.12
C SER A 24 -8.22 13.71 22.90
N ASP A 25 -7.99 15.02 22.83
CA ASP A 25 -8.81 16.05 23.48
C ASP A 25 -10.14 16.28 22.74
N SER A 26 -10.21 16.00 21.44
CA SER A 26 -11.44 16.12 20.64
C SER A 26 -12.40 14.95 20.84
N LEU A 27 -11.92 13.82 21.36
CA LEU A 27 -12.71 12.62 21.56
C LEU A 27 -13.58 12.74 22.82
N GLY A 28 -14.88 12.46 22.67
CA GLY A 28 -15.79 12.34 23.80
C GLY A 28 -15.72 10.98 24.50
N GLU A 29 -16.56 10.78 25.51
CA GLU A 29 -16.63 9.53 26.28
C GLU A 29 -17.31 8.37 25.52
N LYS A 30 -17.99 8.68 24.41
CA LYS A 30 -18.58 7.68 23.50
C LYS A 30 -17.66 7.49 22.31
N TRP A 31 -17.44 6.24 21.92
CA TRP A 31 -16.63 5.92 20.74
C TRP A 31 -17.40 6.20 19.44
N GLU A 32 -17.52 7.47 19.09
CA GLU A 32 -18.15 7.97 17.87
C GLU A 32 -17.51 9.29 17.42
N VAL A 33 -17.50 9.54 16.12
CA VAL A 33 -16.99 10.79 15.53
C VAL A 33 -18.02 11.30 14.54
N THR A 34 -18.51 12.52 14.77
CA THR A 34 -19.54 13.12 13.92
C THR A 34 -19.04 13.25 12.48
N GLY A 35 -19.84 12.79 11.52
CA GLY A 35 -19.51 12.85 10.09
C GLY A 35 -18.55 11.76 9.59
N VAL A 36 -18.03 10.89 10.47
CA VAL A 36 -17.18 9.76 10.08
C VAL A 36 -17.95 8.44 10.29
N PRO A 37 -18.16 7.63 9.24
CA PRO A 37 -18.83 6.34 9.36
C PRO A 37 -18.09 5.39 10.31
N SER A 38 -18.82 4.65 11.13
CA SER A 38 -18.24 3.58 11.94
C SER A 38 -17.87 2.38 11.06
N GLN A 39 -16.75 1.72 11.36
CA GLN A 39 -16.32 0.48 10.71
C GLN A 39 -17.39 -0.63 10.76
N THR A 40 -18.24 -0.63 11.78
CA THR A 40 -19.39 -1.55 11.91
C THR A 40 -20.44 -1.40 10.80
N ARG A 41 -20.40 -0.30 10.05
CA ARG A 41 -21.32 -0.02 8.93
C ARG A 41 -20.71 -0.38 7.57
N PHE A 42 -19.44 -0.82 7.53
CA PHE A 42 -18.70 -1.12 6.30
C PHE A 42 -19.53 -1.93 5.29
N TYR A 43 -20.03 -3.10 5.72
CA TYR A 43 -20.79 -3.98 4.85
C TYR A 43 -22.05 -3.30 4.32
N ARG A 44 -22.84 -2.67 5.21
CA ARG A 44 -24.12 -2.05 4.87
C ARG A 44 -23.97 -0.88 3.91
N GLU A 45 -22.97 -0.04 4.13
CA GLU A 45 -22.80 1.21 3.36
C GLU A 45 -22.02 1.01 2.05
N ASN A 46 -21.14 0.00 1.98
CA ASN A 46 -20.24 -0.18 0.83
C ASN A 46 -20.59 -1.44 0.01
N VAL A 47 -20.78 -2.58 0.67
CA VAL A 47 -20.89 -3.88 0.01
C VAL A 47 -22.33 -4.22 -0.38
N LEU A 48 -23.28 -4.07 0.55
CA LEU A 48 -24.70 -4.35 0.34
C LEU A 48 -25.30 -3.64 -0.90
N PRO A 49 -24.99 -2.35 -1.17
CA PRO A 49 -25.54 -1.65 -2.33
C PRO A 49 -25.17 -2.27 -3.69
N ILE A 50 -24.14 -3.12 -3.76
CA ILE A 50 -23.81 -3.86 -4.99
C ILE A 50 -24.88 -4.90 -5.30
N PHE A 51 -25.40 -5.57 -4.27
CA PHE A 51 -26.40 -6.63 -4.43
C PHE A 51 -27.82 -6.09 -4.63
N ASP A 52 -28.09 -4.88 -4.13
CA ASP A 52 -29.37 -4.19 -4.35
C ASP A 52 -29.54 -3.72 -5.81
N ARG A 53 -28.45 -3.56 -6.56
CA ARG A 53 -28.48 -3.13 -7.97
C ARG A 53 -28.88 -4.25 -8.93
N SER A 54 -28.41 -5.47 -8.68
CA SER A 54 -28.58 -6.61 -9.59
C SER A 54 -28.22 -7.94 -8.92
N ASP A 55 -28.95 -8.99 -9.27
CA ASP A 55 -28.73 -10.38 -8.83
C ASP A 55 -27.49 -11.02 -9.47
N ARG A 56 -26.90 -10.40 -10.50
CA ARG A 56 -25.70 -10.89 -11.21
C ARG A 56 -24.40 -10.29 -10.73
N GLU A 57 -24.46 -9.20 -9.97
CA GLU A 57 -23.24 -8.51 -9.52
C GLU A 57 -22.50 -9.34 -8.47
N LYS A 58 -21.17 -9.29 -8.55
CA LYS A 58 -20.25 -9.86 -7.58
C LYS A 58 -19.49 -8.76 -6.86
N ALA A 59 -19.23 -8.96 -5.57
CA ALA A 59 -18.39 -8.10 -4.76
C ALA A 59 -17.22 -8.89 -4.17
N PHE A 60 -16.03 -8.31 -4.27
CA PHE A 60 -14.79 -8.85 -3.69
C PHE A 60 -14.32 -7.90 -2.60
N VAL A 61 -14.10 -8.42 -1.40
CA VAL A 61 -13.63 -7.64 -0.25
C VAL A 61 -12.27 -8.17 0.17
N ILE A 62 -11.21 -7.40 -0.06
CA ILE A 62 -9.84 -7.68 0.42
C ILE A 62 -9.68 -7.01 1.78
N ILE A 63 -9.44 -7.80 2.81
CA ILE A 63 -9.15 -7.32 4.16
C ILE A 63 -7.67 -7.56 4.41
N SER A 64 -6.88 -6.49 4.39
CA SER A 64 -5.45 -6.54 4.74
C SER A 64 -5.28 -6.18 6.21
N ASP A 65 -4.79 -7.13 7.00
CA ASP A 65 -4.48 -6.93 8.43
C ASP A 65 -3.43 -5.82 8.60
N ALA A 66 -3.67 -4.92 9.56
CA ALA A 66 -2.82 -3.78 9.88
C ALA A 66 -2.53 -2.79 8.73
N LEU A 67 -3.45 -2.60 7.77
CA LEU A 67 -3.26 -1.66 6.65
C LEU A 67 -3.61 -0.22 7.06
N ARG A 68 -2.59 0.61 7.23
CA ARG A 68 -2.74 2.04 7.55
C ARG A 68 -3.30 2.85 6.39
N TYR A 69 -3.97 3.96 6.72
CA TYR A 69 -4.56 4.86 5.75
C TYR A 69 -3.57 5.39 4.71
N GLU A 70 -2.37 5.81 5.13
CA GLU A 70 -1.38 6.32 4.18
C GLU A 70 -0.76 5.25 3.28
N VAL A 71 -0.65 4.01 3.76
CA VAL A 71 -0.24 2.86 2.92
C VAL A 71 -1.34 2.56 1.89
N ALA A 72 -2.61 2.62 2.31
CA ALA A 72 -3.74 2.50 1.38
C ALA A 72 -3.81 3.65 0.37
N LYS A 73 -3.35 4.86 0.74
CA LYS A 73 -3.23 5.98 -0.19
C LYS A 73 -2.20 5.72 -1.29
N GLU A 74 -1.05 5.18 -0.94
CA GLU A 74 -0.05 4.75 -1.93
C GLU A 74 -0.59 3.60 -2.80
N LEU A 75 -1.23 2.61 -2.19
CA LEU A 75 -1.90 1.51 -2.92
C LEU A 75 -2.93 2.03 -3.95
N GLU A 76 -3.75 3.02 -3.57
CA GLU A 76 -4.73 3.63 -4.46
C GLU A 76 -4.07 4.30 -5.67
N GLU A 77 -2.94 4.99 -5.47
CA GLU A 77 -2.16 5.61 -6.55
C GLU A 77 -1.56 4.56 -7.49
N VAL A 78 -1.02 3.47 -6.95
CA VAL A 78 -0.51 2.34 -7.73
C VAL A 78 -1.63 1.70 -8.55
N ILE A 79 -2.80 1.44 -7.95
CA ILE A 79 -3.96 0.90 -8.67
C ILE A 79 -4.38 1.81 -9.81
N LYS A 80 -4.49 3.13 -9.58
CA LYS A 80 -4.83 4.12 -10.62
C LYS A 80 -3.83 4.17 -11.76
N LYS A 81 -2.54 3.97 -11.45
CA LYS A 81 -1.46 3.96 -12.45
C LYS A 81 -1.47 2.67 -13.27
N GLU A 82 -1.76 1.53 -12.65
CA GLU A 82 -1.53 0.21 -13.25
C GLU A 82 -2.78 -0.49 -13.78
N LEU A 83 -3.98 -0.12 -13.34
CA LEU A 83 -5.22 -0.79 -13.70
C LEU A 83 -6.29 0.15 -14.26
N ARG A 84 -7.15 -0.41 -15.13
CA ARG A 84 -8.30 0.29 -15.71
C ARG A 84 -9.50 0.22 -14.78
N GLY A 85 -9.86 1.35 -14.20
CA GLY A 85 -11.04 1.45 -13.36
C GLY A 85 -11.06 2.75 -12.56
N ASP A 86 -12.09 2.90 -11.76
CA ASP A 86 -12.21 4.03 -10.84
C ASP A 86 -11.83 3.54 -9.44
N ALA A 87 -10.73 4.05 -8.89
CA ALA A 87 -10.36 3.83 -7.50
C ALA A 87 -10.65 5.10 -6.68
N ASN A 88 -11.27 4.95 -5.52
CA ASN A 88 -11.49 6.05 -4.58
C ASN A 88 -11.14 5.58 -3.18
N LEU A 89 -10.33 6.37 -2.48
CA LEU A 89 -9.99 6.14 -1.08
C LEU A 89 -10.89 6.99 -0.17
N ASN A 90 -11.52 6.33 0.80
CA ASN A 90 -12.26 6.94 1.90
C ASN A 90 -11.76 6.42 3.24
N ALA A 91 -12.20 7.03 4.33
CA ALA A 91 -11.89 6.61 5.70
C ALA A 91 -13.16 6.20 6.45
N GLN A 92 -13.02 5.28 7.38
CA GLN A 92 -14.02 4.95 8.40
C GLN A 92 -13.36 4.92 9.79
N LEU A 93 -14.15 5.23 10.83
CA LEU A 93 -13.72 5.14 12.21
C LEU A 93 -13.63 3.67 12.64
N GLY A 94 -12.39 3.21 12.83
CA GLY A 94 -12.09 1.88 13.34
C GLY A 94 -12.73 1.60 14.69
N VAL A 95 -12.99 0.33 14.98
CA VAL A 95 -13.44 -0.10 16.29
C VAL A 95 -12.34 0.03 17.34
N LEU A 96 -12.76 0.24 18.59
CA LEU A 96 -11.92 0.25 19.77
C LEU A 96 -12.31 -0.90 20.73
N PRO A 97 -11.35 -1.70 21.25
CA PRO A 97 -9.93 -1.66 20.92
C PRO A 97 -9.67 -2.05 19.46
N SER A 98 -8.70 -1.39 18.82
CA SER A 98 -8.32 -1.60 17.42
C SER A 98 -7.52 -2.89 17.24
N VAL A 99 -8.18 -4.03 17.47
CA VAL A 99 -7.59 -5.37 17.41
C VAL A 99 -8.25 -6.22 16.33
N THR A 100 -7.45 -7.10 15.72
CA THR A 100 -7.85 -8.01 14.63
C THR A 100 -9.21 -8.66 14.86
N ARG A 101 -9.42 -9.30 16.03
CA ARG A 101 -10.67 -10.02 16.33
C ARG A 101 -11.92 -9.15 16.25
N LEU A 102 -11.82 -7.88 16.64
CA LEU A 102 -12.94 -6.95 16.67
C LEU A 102 -13.07 -6.22 15.33
N GLY A 103 -11.95 -5.77 14.77
CA GLY A 103 -11.93 -5.09 13.46
C GLY A 103 -12.44 -5.99 12.34
N MET A 104 -11.96 -7.24 12.27
CA MET A 104 -12.46 -8.21 11.28
C MET A 104 -13.96 -8.52 11.47
N ALA A 105 -14.43 -8.61 12.71
CA ALA A 105 -15.84 -8.84 13.00
C ALA A 105 -16.73 -7.66 12.60
N ALA A 106 -16.24 -6.42 12.78
CA ALA A 106 -16.97 -5.21 12.43
C ALA A 106 -17.21 -5.06 10.92
N LEU A 107 -16.39 -5.69 10.08
CA LEU A 107 -16.52 -5.69 8.63
C LEU A 107 -17.56 -6.69 8.09
N LEU A 108 -18.12 -7.52 8.96
CA LEU A 108 -19.10 -8.55 8.58
C LEU A 108 -20.54 -7.99 8.54
N PRO A 109 -21.43 -8.58 7.73
CA PRO A 109 -22.85 -8.25 7.75
C PRO A 109 -23.49 -8.62 9.09
N GLY A 110 -24.29 -7.73 9.65
CA GLY A 110 -25.06 -7.99 10.87
C GLY A 110 -25.66 -6.74 11.48
N VAL A 111 -26.35 -6.90 12.60
CA VAL A 111 -26.98 -5.80 13.35
C VAL A 111 -26.30 -5.56 14.68
N LYS A 112 -25.99 -6.62 15.44
CA LYS A 112 -25.41 -6.53 16.78
C LYS A 112 -24.00 -7.08 16.78
N LEU A 113 -23.01 -6.22 17.00
CA LEU A 113 -21.63 -6.61 17.32
C LEU A 113 -21.47 -6.70 18.84
N GLU A 114 -20.82 -7.75 19.33
CA GLU A 114 -20.62 -7.98 20.77
C GLU A 114 -19.17 -8.37 21.05
N LEU A 115 -18.49 -7.57 21.86
CA LEU A 115 -17.14 -7.80 22.34
C LEU A 115 -17.18 -8.49 23.71
N VAL A 116 -16.71 -9.74 23.78
CA VAL A 116 -16.51 -10.41 25.08
C VAL A 116 -15.07 -10.12 25.59
N PRO A 117 -14.91 -9.62 26.84
CA PRO A 117 -13.59 -9.42 27.45
C PRO A 117 -12.79 -10.72 27.67
N LYS A 118 -11.57 -10.60 28.19
CA LYS A 118 -10.65 -11.73 28.51
C LYS A 118 -10.16 -12.50 27.28
N ASN A 119 -9.91 -11.82 26.17
CA ASN A 119 -9.68 -12.43 24.86
C ASN A 119 -10.83 -13.38 24.46
N GLY A 120 -12.03 -13.08 24.95
CA GLY A 120 -13.24 -13.81 24.61
C GLY A 120 -13.58 -13.68 23.14
N ASP A 121 -14.58 -14.45 22.75
CA ASP A 121 -15.12 -14.44 21.40
C ASP A 121 -15.65 -13.03 21.03
N VAL A 122 -15.59 -12.69 19.74
CA VAL A 122 -16.34 -11.55 19.22
C VAL A 122 -17.51 -12.13 18.44
N LYS A 123 -18.70 -11.61 18.70
CA LYS A 123 -19.92 -12.14 18.08
C LYS A 123 -20.60 -11.10 17.22
N VAL A 124 -21.19 -11.58 16.13
CA VAL A 124 -22.11 -10.80 15.31
C VAL A 124 -23.43 -11.55 15.26
N ASP A 125 -24.50 -10.90 15.68
CA ASP A 125 -25.84 -11.49 15.85
C ASP A 125 -25.83 -12.81 16.64
N GLY A 126 -25.04 -12.85 17.73
CA GLY A 126 -24.89 -14.01 18.60
C GLY A 126 -23.97 -15.12 18.07
N MET A 127 -23.48 -15.03 16.83
CA MET A 127 -22.56 -16.02 16.23
C MET A 127 -21.10 -15.62 16.41
N SER A 128 -20.26 -16.59 16.77
CA SER A 128 -18.80 -16.40 16.81
C SER A 128 -18.24 -15.97 15.45
N THR A 129 -17.25 -15.08 15.46
CA THR A 129 -16.49 -14.67 14.27
C THR A 129 -15.09 -15.29 14.22
N LYS A 130 -14.76 -16.18 15.16
CA LYS A 130 -13.43 -16.78 15.28
C LYS A 130 -13.20 -17.83 14.18
N GLY A 131 -12.32 -17.50 13.24
CA GLY A 131 -11.88 -18.40 12.18
C GLY A 131 -12.67 -18.25 10.87
N SER A 132 -12.13 -18.81 9.79
CA SER A 132 -12.69 -18.62 8.44
C SER A 132 -14.06 -19.27 8.25
N LEU A 133 -14.27 -20.48 8.77
CA LEU A 133 -15.54 -21.21 8.61
C LEU A 133 -16.73 -20.50 9.28
N THR A 134 -16.54 -19.93 10.46
CA THR A 134 -17.60 -19.19 11.17
C THR A 134 -17.92 -17.88 10.45
N ARG A 135 -16.89 -17.15 10.00
CA ARG A 135 -17.06 -15.94 9.18
C ARG A 135 -17.80 -16.24 7.87
N GLN A 136 -17.49 -17.33 7.18
CA GLN A 136 -18.21 -17.73 5.97
C GLN A 136 -19.69 -18.02 6.24
N LYS A 137 -19.99 -18.80 7.28
CA LYS A 137 -21.39 -19.08 7.68
C LYS A 137 -22.15 -17.79 7.96
N LEU A 138 -21.52 -16.86 8.67
CA LEU A 138 -22.10 -15.57 8.98
C LEU A 138 -22.32 -14.70 7.74
N LEU A 139 -21.34 -14.66 6.82
CA LEU A 139 -21.50 -13.99 5.52
C LEU A 139 -22.73 -14.54 4.80
N ILE A 140 -22.86 -15.86 4.63
CA ILE A 140 -23.99 -16.49 3.95
C ILE A 140 -25.31 -16.12 4.63
N GLN A 141 -25.39 -16.28 5.95
CA GLN A 141 -26.62 -16.06 6.71
C GLN A 141 -27.08 -14.59 6.66
N ASN A 142 -26.16 -13.65 6.91
CA ASN A 142 -26.52 -12.26 7.13
C ASN A 142 -26.51 -11.42 5.84
N SER A 143 -25.75 -11.82 4.82
CA SER A 143 -25.78 -11.18 3.49
C SER A 143 -26.93 -11.67 2.62
N LYS A 144 -27.45 -12.88 2.88
CA LYS A 144 -28.46 -13.56 2.06
C LYS A 144 -28.02 -13.77 0.60
N VAL A 145 -26.71 -13.82 0.35
CA VAL A 145 -26.13 -14.18 -0.96
C VAL A 145 -25.12 -15.31 -0.78
N GLU A 146 -24.81 -16.01 -1.87
CA GLU A 146 -23.78 -17.03 -1.88
C GLU A 146 -22.43 -16.37 -1.58
N ALA A 147 -21.82 -16.74 -0.46
CA ALA A 147 -20.60 -16.11 0.03
C ALA A 147 -19.50 -17.10 0.35
N THR A 148 -18.26 -16.68 0.14
CA THR A 148 -17.07 -17.45 0.51
C THR A 148 -15.99 -16.58 1.13
N VAL A 149 -15.08 -17.23 1.86
CA VAL A 149 -13.85 -16.64 2.39
C VAL A 149 -12.67 -17.39 1.81
N ILE A 150 -11.62 -16.67 1.41
CA ILE A 150 -10.41 -17.26 0.81
C ILE A 150 -9.18 -16.56 1.42
N ASP A 151 -8.09 -17.30 1.62
CA ASP A 151 -6.79 -16.71 1.95
C ASP A 151 -6.16 -16.07 0.70
N ALA A 152 -5.54 -14.90 0.86
CA ALA A 152 -4.88 -14.19 -0.23
C ALA A 152 -3.76 -15.02 -0.89
N GLY A 153 -2.94 -15.70 -0.10
CA GLY A 153 -1.85 -16.55 -0.57
C GLY A 153 -2.37 -17.73 -1.38
N ASP A 154 -3.40 -18.42 -0.86
CA ASP A 154 -4.07 -19.51 -1.58
C ASP A 154 -4.62 -19.03 -2.93
N LEU A 155 -5.33 -17.89 -2.93
CA LEU A 155 -5.89 -17.35 -4.16
C LEU A 155 -4.79 -16.95 -5.16
N LEU A 156 -3.67 -16.39 -4.71
CA LEU A 156 -2.54 -16.04 -5.56
C LEU A 156 -1.84 -17.28 -6.14
N ALA A 157 -1.76 -18.38 -5.38
CA ALA A 157 -1.14 -19.64 -5.80
C ALA A 157 -1.98 -20.40 -6.85
N MET A 158 -3.30 -20.25 -6.85
CA MET A 158 -4.18 -20.90 -7.82
C MET A 158 -3.87 -20.50 -9.27
N THR A 159 -4.10 -21.38 -10.23
CA THR A 159 -4.19 -21.00 -11.65
C THR A 159 -5.44 -20.15 -11.91
N SER A 160 -5.55 -19.57 -13.11
CA SER A 160 -6.76 -18.82 -13.49
C SER A 160 -8.02 -19.70 -13.51
N GLU A 161 -7.87 -21.00 -13.83
CA GLU A 161 -8.99 -21.95 -13.86
C GLU A 161 -9.41 -22.36 -12.46
N GLU A 162 -8.48 -22.77 -11.60
CA GLU A 162 -8.76 -23.11 -10.20
C GLU A 162 -9.41 -21.93 -9.48
N GLY A 163 -8.88 -20.71 -9.67
CA GLY A 163 -9.47 -19.51 -9.09
C GLY A 163 -10.90 -19.27 -9.58
N ARG A 164 -11.18 -19.44 -10.88
CA ARG A 164 -12.54 -19.31 -11.43
C ARG A 164 -13.49 -20.35 -10.82
N ASN A 165 -13.03 -21.59 -10.68
CA ASN A 165 -13.83 -22.66 -10.08
C ASN A 165 -14.08 -22.42 -8.59
N ALA A 166 -13.10 -21.88 -7.86
CA ALA A 166 -13.22 -21.57 -6.45
C ALA A 166 -14.26 -20.47 -6.14
N ILE A 167 -14.50 -19.55 -7.09
CA ILE A 167 -15.40 -18.40 -6.87
C ILE A 167 -16.68 -18.40 -7.72
N SER A 168 -16.85 -19.36 -8.65
CA SER A 168 -17.92 -19.32 -9.66
C SER A 168 -19.31 -19.27 -9.04
N SER A 169 -19.55 -20.09 -8.01
CA SER A 169 -20.81 -20.22 -7.28
C SER A 169 -21.07 -19.11 -6.26
N TYR A 170 -20.15 -18.17 -6.06
CA TYR A 170 -20.25 -17.14 -5.02
C TYR A 170 -20.39 -15.74 -5.63
N ARG A 171 -21.27 -14.94 -5.03
CA ARG A 171 -21.47 -13.52 -5.34
C ARG A 171 -20.66 -12.61 -4.41
N LEU A 172 -20.43 -13.05 -3.18
CA LEU A 172 -19.60 -12.33 -2.22
C LEU A 172 -18.33 -13.12 -1.90
N VAL A 173 -17.16 -12.53 -2.11
CA VAL A 173 -15.88 -13.17 -1.85
C VAL A 173 -15.06 -12.29 -0.90
N TYR A 174 -14.89 -12.72 0.34
CA TYR A 174 -13.98 -12.09 1.29
C TYR A 174 -12.59 -12.74 1.16
N ILE A 175 -11.55 -11.92 1.05
CA ILE A 175 -10.16 -12.34 0.86
C ILE A 175 -9.34 -11.78 2.01
N TYR A 176 -8.72 -12.65 2.80
CA TYR A 176 -7.92 -12.25 3.95
C TYR A 176 -6.43 -12.21 3.59
N HIS A 177 -5.81 -11.07 3.85
CA HIS A 177 -4.41 -10.80 3.55
C HIS A 177 -3.69 -10.36 4.84
N ASN A 178 -2.51 -10.90 5.12
CA ASN A 178 -1.82 -10.68 6.40
C ASN A 178 -0.29 -10.57 6.24
N VAL A 179 0.17 -9.60 5.45
CA VAL A 179 1.62 -9.36 5.29
C VAL A 179 2.14 -8.44 6.39
N ILE A 180 1.48 -7.31 6.64
CA ILE A 180 1.98 -6.28 7.56
C ILE A 180 1.97 -6.79 9.01
N ASP A 181 0.83 -7.26 9.50
CA ASP A 181 0.71 -7.69 10.90
C ASP A 181 1.57 -8.94 11.19
N ALA A 182 1.58 -9.93 10.29
CA ALA A 182 2.42 -11.12 10.44
C ALA A 182 3.94 -10.84 10.54
N ILE A 183 4.40 -9.70 10.03
CA ILE A 183 5.78 -9.20 10.17
C ILE A 183 5.90 -8.28 11.39
N GLY A 184 4.93 -7.40 11.61
CA GLY A 184 4.89 -6.38 12.64
C GLY A 184 4.77 -6.95 14.06
N ASP A 185 3.86 -7.90 14.30
CA ASP A 185 3.56 -8.41 15.64
C ASP A 185 4.67 -9.31 16.21
N LYS A 186 5.59 -9.77 15.36
CA LYS A 186 6.73 -10.60 15.79
C LYS A 186 7.90 -9.71 16.22
N PRO A 187 8.39 -9.81 17.48
CA PRO A 187 9.51 -9.00 17.96
C PRO A 187 10.79 -9.14 17.10
N ALA A 188 11.02 -10.30 16.49
CA ALA A 188 12.18 -10.55 15.64
C ALA A 188 12.12 -9.82 14.28
N SER A 189 10.93 -9.46 13.81
CA SER A 189 10.71 -8.85 12.48
C SER A 189 9.98 -7.51 12.52
N GLU A 190 9.53 -7.01 13.69
CA GLU A 190 8.77 -5.75 13.82
C GLU A 190 9.46 -4.55 13.16
N ARG A 191 10.79 -4.60 13.01
CA ARG A 191 11.59 -3.56 12.35
C ARG A 191 11.49 -3.55 10.82
N GLN A 192 10.95 -4.60 10.22
CA GLN A 192 10.80 -4.75 8.77
C GLN A 192 9.45 -4.22 8.27
N VAL A 193 8.61 -3.64 9.14
CA VAL A 193 7.24 -3.23 8.81
C VAL A 193 7.13 -2.30 7.59
N PHE A 194 8.12 -1.42 7.34
CA PHE A 194 8.09 -0.58 6.13
C PHE A 194 8.24 -1.39 4.85
N THR A 195 9.15 -2.37 4.85
CA THR A 195 9.25 -3.33 3.75
C THR A 195 7.98 -4.16 3.64
N ALA A 196 7.38 -4.58 4.76
CA ALA A 196 6.11 -5.29 4.76
C ALA A 196 4.95 -4.45 4.18
N CYS A 197 4.96 -3.12 4.38
CA CYS A 197 3.99 -2.22 3.72
C CYS A 197 4.17 -2.22 2.21
N ASP A 198 5.41 -2.11 1.71
CA ASP A 198 5.71 -2.15 0.27
C ASP A 198 5.28 -3.50 -0.33
N ASP A 199 5.63 -4.61 0.33
CA ASP A 199 5.27 -5.96 -0.07
C ASP A 199 3.74 -6.15 -0.10
N ALA A 200 3.04 -5.65 0.92
CA ALA A 200 1.57 -5.67 0.99
C ALA A 200 0.93 -4.91 -0.19
N ILE A 201 1.46 -3.73 -0.55
CA ILE A 201 0.98 -2.99 -1.72
C ILE A 201 1.13 -3.86 -2.98
N GLN A 202 2.30 -4.44 -3.19
CA GLN A 202 2.57 -5.27 -4.38
C GLN A 202 1.69 -6.51 -4.44
N GLU A 203 1.49 -7.21 -3.32
CA GLU A 203 0.62 -8.39 -3.25
C GLU A 203 -0.86 -8.04 -3.48
N ILE A 204 -1.36 -6.96 -2.87
CA ILE A 204 -2.74 -6.51 -3.09
C ILE A 204 -2.94 -6.08 -4.55
N VAL A 205 -1.98 -5.40 -5.18
CA VAL A 205 -2.06 -5.07 -6.62
C VAL A 205 -2.12 -6.34 -7.48
N ARG A 206 -1.35 -7.39 -7.15
CA ARG A 206 -1.44 -8.69 -7.84
C ARG A 206 -2.81 -9.34 -7.64
N LEU A 207 -3.39 -9.30 -6.43
CA LEU A 207 -4.73 -9.79 -6.15
C LEU A 207 -5.78 -9.05 -6.99
N VAL A 208 -5.76 -7.71 -6.98
CA VAL A 208 -6.68 -6.87 -7.75
C VAL A 208 -6.58 -7.23 -9.25
N LYS A 209 -5.37 -7.32 -9.81
CA LYS A 209 -5.16 -7.73 -11.20
C LYS A 209 -5.72 -9.12 -11.48
N LYS A 210 -5.48 -10.09 -10.60
CA LYS A 210 -5.97 -11.46 -10.75
C LYS A 210 -7.50 -11.50 -10.73
N ILE A 211 -8.13 -10.83 -9.77
CA ILE A 211 -9.58 -10.74 -9.64
C ILE A 211 -10.19 -10.14 -10.91
N CYS A 212 -9.66 -9.03 -11.38
CA CYS A 212 -10.21 -8.32 -12.54
C CYS A 212 -9.98 -9.07 -13.86
N ASN A 213 -8.75 -9.54 -14.09
CA ASN A 213 -8.33 -10.04 -15.41
C ASN A 213 -8.57 -11.54 -15.58
N SER A 214 -8.50 -12.32 -14.50
CA SER A 214 -8.62 -13.79 -14.56
C SER A 214 -9.95 -14.31 -14.02
N LEU A 215 -10.56 -13.59 -13.06
CA LEU A 215 -11.75 -14.02 -12.33
C LEU A 215 -13.02 -13.21 -12.68
N ASN A 216 -12.91 -12.28 -13.63
CA ASN A 216 -14.00 -11.40 -14.10
C ASN A 216 -14.63 -10.53 -13.00
N GLY A 217 -13.89 -10.18 -11.95
CA GLY A 217 -14.36 -9.30 -10.89
C GLY A 217 -14.45 -7.84 -11.33
N THR A 218 -15.50 -7.15 -10.86
CA THR A 218 -15.81 -5.76 -11.22
C THR A 218 -15.84 -4.83 -10.01
N ASN A 219 -16.54 -5.22 -8.94
CA ASN A 219 -16.66 -4.44 -7.71
C ASN A 219 -15.69 -4.97 -6.65
N LEU A 220 -14.67 -4.18 -6.33
CA LEU A 220 -13.66 -4.51 -5.32
C LEU A 220 -13.68 -3.48 -4.20
N PHE A 221 -13.53 -3.97 -2.97
CA PHE A 221 -13.35 -3.17 -1.77
C PHE A 221 -12.06 -3.63 -1.09
N ILE A 222 -11.13 -2.72 -0.82
CA ILE A 222 -9.92 -3.03 -0.06
C ILE A 222 -9.99 -2.24 1.24
N THR A 223 -9.88 -2.92 2.37
CA THR A 223 -9.98 -2.31 3.69
C THR A 223 -9.08 -3.03 4.70
N SER A 224 -9.18 -2.63 5.96
CA SER A 224 -8.43 -3.19 7.07
C SER A 224 -9.33 -3.40 8.28
N ASP A 225 -8.88 -4.25 9.19
CA ASP A 225 -9.41 -4.38 10.53
C ASP A 225 -8.91 -3.27 11.46
N HIS A 226 -7.64 -2.90 11.36
CA HIS A 226 -7.03 -1.77 12.08
C HIS A 226 -5.78 -1.28 11.36
N GLY A 227 -5.24 -0.14 11.78
CA GLY A 227 -3.86 0.22 11.49
C GLY A 227 -2.92 -0.14 12.64
N PHE A 228 -1.77 0.52 12.72
CA PHE A 228 -0.77 0.26 13.76
C PHE A 228 0.03 1.50 14.13
N LEU A 229 0.55 1.52 15.35
CA LEU A 229 1.64 2.41 15.75
C LEU A 229 2.97 1.71 15.55
N TYR A 230 3.91 2.42 14.93
CA TYR A 230 5.29 1.93 14.81
C TYR A 230 6.34 2.98 15.19
N GLN A 231 7.34 2.55 15.98
CA GLN A 231 8.53 3.35 16.27
C GLN A 231 9.82 2.55 16.14
N ARG A 232 10.77 3.04 15.34
CA ARG A 232 12.08 2.36 15.13
C ARG A 232 12.99 2.37 16.36
N ARG A 233 12.85 3.36 17.25
CA ARG A 233 13.61 3.41 18.51
C ARG A 233 12.94 2.57 19.60
N PRO A 234 13.71 1.95 20.50
CA PRO A 234 13.17 1.29 21.68
C PRO A 234 12.23 2.23 22.45
N VAL A 235 11.11 1.69 22.93
CA VAL A 235 10.15 2.42 23.78
C VAL A 235 10.81 2.69 25.13
N GLN A 236 10.92 3.95 25.50
CA GLN A 236 11.51 4.36 26.78
C GLN A 236 10.49 4.19 27.93
N GLU A 237 10.99 4.07 29.16
CA GLU A 237 10.12 3.95 30.35
C GLU A 237 9.18 5.15 30.52
N ALA A 238 9.59 6.36 30.16
CA ALA A 238 8.74 7.55 30.21
C ALA A 238 7.52 7.47 29.26
N GLU A 239 7.61 6.64 28.22
CA GLU A 239 6.54 6.38 27.25
C GLU A 239 5.64 5.22 27.66
N LYS A 240 5.96 4.58 28.80
CA LYS A 240 5.15 3.53 29.40
C LYS A 240 4.29 4.09 30.53
N ARG A 241 3.12 3.50 30.71
CA ARG A 241 2.22 3.73 31.83
C ARG A 241 2.08 2.44 32.62
N PRO A 242 2.20 2.48 33.96
CA PRO A 242 1.91 1.30 34.76
C PRO A 242 0.46 0.87 34.51
N ILE A 243 0.20 -0.42 34.56
CA ILE A 243 -1.19 -0.89 34.62
C ILE A 243 -1.71 -0.54 36.02
N PRO A 244 -2.84 0.18 36.14
CA PRO A 244 -3.44 0.47 37.44
C PRO A 244 -3.72 -0.84 38.20
N ASN A 245 -3.39 -0.91 39.48
CA ASN A 245 -3.74 -2.07 40.30
C ASN A 245 -5.24 -2.00 40.65
N SER A 246 -6.09 -2.63 39.84
CA SER A 246 -7.53 -2.58 40.02
C SER A 246 -8.22 -3.88 39.63
N GLU A 247 -9.16 -4.33 40.46
CA GLU A 247 -9.99 -5.52 40.22
C GLU A 247 -10.99 -5.32 39.07
N VAL A 248 -11.20 -4.07 38.65
CA VAL A 248 -12.11 -3.72 37.54
C VAL A 248 -11.53 -4.10 36.17
N ILE A 249 -10.25 -4.46 36.09
CA ILE A 249 -9.57 -4.78 34.84
C ILE A 249 -9.97 -6.19 34.38
N LEU A 250 -10.62 -6.25 33.22
CA LEU A 250 -11.08 -7.48 32.59
C LEU A 250 -10.07 -8.02 31.57
N GLU A 251 -9.34 -7.15 30.88
CA GLU A 251 -8.34 -7.51 29.88
C GLU A 251 -7.26 -6.44 29.81
N SER A 252 -5.99 -6.85 29.65
CA SER A 252 -4.85 -5.93 29.59
C SER A 252 -3.97 -6.19 28.38
N LYS A 253 -3.76 -5.16 27.56
CA LYS A 253 -2.82 -5.15 26.42
C LYS A 253 -2.02 -3.85 26.42
N ARG A 254 -0.97 -3.78 25.58
CA ARG A 254 -0.03 -2.64 25.54
C ARG A 254 -0.71 -1.31 25.16
N ARG A 255 -1.85 -1.37 24.48
CA ARG A 255 -2.56 -0.18 23.96
C ARG A 255 -3.99 -0.02 24.48
N TYR A 256 -4.47 -0.94 25.30
CA TYR A 256 -5.78 -0.81 25.93
C TYR A 256 -5.91 -1.68 27.17
N LEU A 257 -6.83 -1.28 28.05
CA LEU A 257 -7.47 -2.15 29.02
C LEU A 257 -8.96 -2.25 28.66
N LEU A 258 -9.57 -3.41 28.91
CA LEU A 258 -11.03 -3.50 29.06
C LEU A 258 -11.34 -3.54 30.55
N THR A 259 -12.31 -2.75 30.98
CA THR A 259 -12.60 -2.54 32.39
C THR A 259 -14.11 -2.52 32.64
N SER A 260 -14.56 -2.91 33.82
CA SER A 260 -15.98 -2.79 34.20
C SER A 260 -16.38 -1.38 34.63
N GLU A 261 -15.40 -0.52 34.91
CA GLU A 261 -15.57 0.86 35.40
C GLU A 261 -14.52 1.78 34.76
N ILE A 262 -14.81 3.08 34.69
CA ILE A 262 -13.83 4.06 34.22
C ILE A 262 -12.63 4.14 35.16
N ILE A 263 -11.45 4.42 34.61
CA ILE A 263 -10.23 4.71 35.37
C ILE A 263 -9.92 6.21 35.22
N PRO A 264 -10.21 7.05 36.24
CA PRO A 264 -10.07 8.50 36.16
C PRO A 264 -8.61 8.93 36.33
N GLU A 265 -7.76 8.58 35.37
CA GLU A 265 -6.36 8.99 35.33
C GLU A 265 -6.12 9.93 34.13
N PRO A 266 -5.52 11.13 34.31
CA PRO A 266 -5.36 12.11 33.22
C PRO A 266 -4.57 11.60 32.00
N SER A 267 -3.71 10.59 32.20
CA SER A 267 -2.89 10.01 31.14
C SER A 267 -3.64 8.96 30.30
N LEU A 268 -4.88 8.64 30.68
CA LEU A 268 -5.74 7.62 30.10
C LEU A 268 -7.03 8.25 29.57
N LEU A 269 -7.54 7.69 28.48
CA LEU A 269 -8.84 8.00 27.90
C LEU A 269 -9.79 6.85 28.18
N ASN A 270 -11.04 7.16 28.51
CA ASN A 270 -12.06 6.18 28.84
C ASN A 270 -13.20 6.27 27.83
N PHE A 271 -13.53 5.15 27.19
CA PHE A 271 -14.58 5.08 26.18
C PHE A 271 -15.64 4.05 26.52
N SER A 272 -16.89 4.48 26.52
CA SER A 272 -18.04 3.59 26.36
C SER A 272 -18.12 3.12 24.91
N LEU A 273 -18.36 1.82 24.73
CA LEU A 273 -18.34 1.16 23.42
C LEU A 273 -19.77 0.72 23.03
N PRO A 274 -20.22 0.94 21.79
CA PRO A 274 -21.56 0.55 21.36
C PRO A 274 -21.77 -0.98 21.26
N TYR A 275 -20.69 -1.75 21.32
CA TYR A 275 -20.66 -3.22 21.19
C TYR A 275 -20.07 -3.92 22.43
N ALA A 276 -19.91 -3.21 23.55
CA ALA A 276 -19.46 -3.81 24.81
C ALA A 276 -20.29 -3.29 25.98
N GLU A 277 -21.32 -4.04 26.38
CA GLU A 277 -22.17 -3.67 27.51
C GLU A 277 -21.36 -3.69 28.83
N LYS A 278 -21.55 -2.66 29.66
CA LYS A 278 -20.91 -2.52 30.98
C LYS A 278 -19.39 -2.68 30.96
N THR A 279 -18.76 -2.37 29.82
CA THR A 279 -17.32 -2.47 29.63
C THR A 279 -16.81 -1.19 29.00
N PHE A 280 -15.74 -0.65 29.55
CA PHE A 280 -15.05 0.53 29.02
C PHE A 280 -13.72 0.13 28.39
N ALA A 281 -13.37 0.76 27.27
CA ALA A 281 -12.00 0.75 26.75
C ALA A 281 -11.20 1.88 27.40
N VAL A 282 -10.12 1.53 28.09
CA VAL A 282 -9.19 2.47 28.70
C VAL A 282 -7.91 2.50 27.89
N ILE A 283 -7.60 3.64 27.28
CA ILE A 283 -6.54 3.79 26.28
C ILE A 283 -5.49 4.79 26.79
N PRO A 284 -4.19 4.47 26.72
CA PRO A 284 -3.15 5.45 27.01
C PRO A 284 -3.12 6.54 25.93
N ARG A 285 -3.02 7.81 26.32
CA ARG A 285 -3.05 8.97 25.40
C ARG A 285 -1.97 8.90 24.33
N GLY A 286 -2.31 9.35 23.12
CA GLY A 286 -1.39 9.42 21.98
C GLY A 286 -0.65 8.11 21.71
N THR A 287 0.68 8.13 21.78
CA THR A 287 1.56 6.99 21.50
C THR A 287 2.01 6.20 22.73
N LEU A 288 1.52 6.57 23.92
CA LEU A 288 1.91 5.95 25.18
C LEU A 288 1.48 4.48 25.25
N ARG A 289 2.15 3.63 26.01
CA ARG A 289 1.78 2.20 26.10
C ARG A 289 1.70 1.76 27.54
N PHE A 290 0.87 0.78 27.86
CA PHE A 290 0.96 0.11 29.14
C PHE A 290 2.25 -0.71 29.23
N GLY A 291 2.92 -0.64 30.38
CA GLY A 291 4.11 -1.43 30.69
C GLY A 291 3.75 -2.89 30.94
N ILE A 292 3.70 -3.69 29.88
CA ILE A 292 3.46 -5.14 29.94
C ILE A 292 4.78 -5.88 29.68
N GLN A 293 5.03 -6.94 30.46
CA GLN A 293 6.20 -7.79 30.29
C GLN A 293 6.24 -8.46 28.89
N GLY A 294 7.44 -8.69 28.37
CA GLY A 294 7.67 -9.36 27.09
C GLY A 294 8.31 -8.46 26.02
N ALA A 295 8.98 -9.10 25.06
CA ALA A 295 9.55 -8.44 23.89
C ALA A 295 8.45 -7.95 22.93
N GLY A 296 8.80 -7.06 22.01
CA GLY A 296 7.83 -6.43 21.10
C GLY A 296 7.13 -5.26 21.76
N SER A 297 7.41 -4.08 21.25
CA SER A 297 6.75 -2.82 21.68
C SER A 297 6.88 -1.73 20.64
N GLN A 298 7.63 -1.99 19.58
CA GLN A 298 7.91 -1.03 18.53
C GLN A 298 6.74 -1.00 17.55
N PHE A 299 6.16 -2.16 17.22
CA PHE A 299 4.89 -2.31 16.53
C PHE A 299 3.78 -2.67 17.54
N VAL A 300 2.70 -1.89 17.59
CA VAL A 300 1.55 -2.17 18.44
C VAL A 300 0.26 -1.67 17.80
N HIS A 301 -0.85 -2.30 18.16
CA HIS A 301 -2.20 -1.87 17.83
C HIS A 301 -3.12 -2.07 19.07
N GLY A 302 -4.39 -1.68 18.97
CA GLY A 302 -5.38 -1.77 20.04
C GLY A 302 -5.77 -0.44 20.66
N GLY A 303 -5.06 0.64 20.32
CA GLY A 303 -5.29 1.99 20.83
C GLY A 303 -6.18 2.84 19.94
N ALA A 304 -6.26 4.13 20.29
CA ALA A 304 -7.11 5.12 19.64
C ALA A 304 -6.33 6.12 18.77
N SER A 305 -5.04 5.87 18.47
CA SER A 305 -4.28 6.81 17.63
C SER A 305 -4.84 6.84 16.21
N LEU A 306 -4.75 7.98 15.52
CA LEU A 306 -5.21 8.10 14.13
C LEU A 306 -4.61 7.04 13.20
N GLN A 307 -3.37 6.60 13.46
CA GLN A 307 -2.71 5.56 12.69
C GLN A 307 -3.34 4.17 12.90
N GLU A 308 -3.96 3.93 14.06
CA GLU A 308 -4.65 2.69 14.40
C GLU A 308 -6.13 2.72 13.97
N ILE A 309 -6.82 3.87 14.11
CA ILE A 309 -8.29 3.95 13.95
C ILE A 309 -8.78 4.57 12.65
N CYS A 310 -7.91 5.23 11.86
CA CYS A 310 -8.29 5.74 10.56
C CYS A 310 -8.20 4.57 9.57
N VAL A 311 -9.27 3.78 9.50
CA VAL A 311 -9.29 2.56 8.69
C VAL A 311 -9.62 2.94 7.25
N PRO A 312 -8.79 2.56 6.27
CA PRO A 312 -9.04 2.90 4.87
C PRO A 312 -10.15 2.04 4.24
N ILE A 313 -10.86 2.62 3.29
CA ILE A 313 -11.71 1.90 2.33
C ILE A 313 -11.33 2.38 0.93
N ILE A 314 -10.70 1.51 0.14
CA ILE A 314 -10.57 1.73 -1.30
C ILE A 314 -11.73 1.03 -1.98
N THR A 315 -12.61 1.79 -2.61
CA THR A 315 -13.58 1.26 -3.56
C THR A 315 -12.94 1.27 -4.95
N TYR A 316 -12.92 0.12 -5.62
CA TYR A 316 -12.39 0.01 -6.97
C TYR A 316 -13.42 -0.65 -7.88
N HIS A 317 -13.82 0.08 -8.93
CA HIS A 317 -14.71 -0.42 -9.97
C HIS A 317 -13.92 -0.64 -11.26
N HIS A 318 -13.68 -1.91 -11.61
CA HIS A 318 -12.93 -2.27 -12.81
C HIS A 318 -13.71 -1.93 -14.09
N LYS A 319 -13.03 -1.25 -15.02
CA LYS A 319 -13.55 -0.97 -16.36
C LYS A 319 -12.88 -1.87 -17.37
N ARG A 320 -13.69 -2.65 -18.11
CA ARG A 320 -13.20 -3.43 -19.24
C ARG A 320 -12.80 -2.50 -20.38
N ALA A 321 -11.81 -2.92 -21.16
CA ALA A 321 -11.42 -2.21 -22.37
C ALA A 321 -12.62 -2.15 -23.34
N ALA A 322 -13.02 -0.94 -23.73
CA ALA A 322 -13.98 -0.74 -24.81
C ALA A 322 -13.28 -0.88 -26.17
N LYS A 323 -14.07 -1.04 -27.24
CA LYS A 323 -13.58 -1.30 -28.61
C LYS A 323 -12.67 -0.19 -29.17
N ASP A 324 -12.70 1.00 -28.56
CA ASP A 324 -11.88 2.18 -28.89
C ASP A 324 -11.03 2.68 -27.71
N ASP A 325 -10.86 1.86 -26.67
CA ASP A 325 -10.11 2.24 -25.47
C ASP A 325 -8.58 2.06 -25.68
N GLU A 326 -7.92 3.18 -25.94
CA GLU A 326 -6.46 3.29 -26.15
C GLU A 326 -5.64 2.76 -24.95
N GLY A 327 -6.25 2.61 -23.77
CA GLY A 327 -5.68 2.05 -22.56
C GLY A 327 -5.05 3.05 -21.60
N LEU A 328 -4.44 2.52 -20.54
CA LEU A 328 -3.85 3.35 -19.48
C LEU A 328 -2.77 4.25 -20.03
N ALA A 329 -2.71 5.48 -19.49
CA ALA A 329 -1.68 6.43 -19.84
C ALA A 329 -0.29 5.84 -19.58
N ARG A 330 0.58 5.87 -20.59
CA ARG A 330 1.97 5.39 -20.51
C ARG A 330 2.90 6.39 -21.16
N LYS A 331 4.10 6.55 -20.61
CA LYS A 331 5.16 7.35 -21.23
C LYS A 331 5.67 6.65 -22.49
N VAL A 332 5.95 7.41 -23.55
CA VAL A 332 6.50 6.91 -24.83
C VAL A 332 7.84 6.19 -24.61
N ASN A 333 8.06 5.06 -25.29
CA ASN A 333 9.34 4.36 -25.24
C ASN A 333 10.40 4.96 -26.18
N VAL A 334 11.66 4.57 -25.95
CA VAL A 334 12.82 5.03 -26.71
C VAL A 334 13.64 3.84 -27.20
N GLN A 335 14.17 3.95 -28.41
CA GLN A 335 15.06 2.97 -29.03
C GLN A 335 16.28 3.66 -29.60
N VAL A 336 17.38 2.92 -29.72
CA VAL A 336 18.65 3.41 -30.26
C VAL A 336 18.76 3.01 -31.74
N SER A 337 18.70 3.98 -32.64
CA SER A 337 18.75 3.79 -34.10
C SER A 337 20.12 4.18 -34.64
N VAL A 338 21.10 3.29 -34.41
CA VAL A 338 22.44 3.39 -35.01
C VAL A 338 22.82 2.03 -35.59
N ARG A 339 23.57 2.03 -36.70
CA ARG A 339 23.99 0.80 -37.38
C ARG A 339 25.11 0.08 -36.64
N GLU A 340 26.04 0.83 -36.07
CA GLU A 340 27.19 0.28 -35.34
C GLU A 340 27.20 0.83 -33.91
N ARG A 341 27.35 -0.06 -32.92
CA ARG A 341 27.51 0.28 -31.51
C ARG A 341 28.97 0.64 -31.22
N ARG A 342 29.50 1.60 -31.98
CA ARG A 342 30.92 1.95 -31.98
C ARG A 342 31.12 3.47 -31.98
N VAL A 343 32.03 3.95 -31.13
CA VAL A 343 32.47 5.34 -31.06
C VAL A 343 33.88 5.45 -31.59
N THR A 344 34.09 6.28 -32.62
CA THR A 344 35.42 6.49 -33.22
C THR A 344 35.97 7.91 -33.03
N ASN A 345 35.14 8.84 -32.57
CA ASN A 345 35.48 10.25 -32.40
C ASN A 345 35.14 10.74 -31.00
N ASN A 346 35.90 11.73 -30.51
CA ASN A 346 35.68 12.34 -29.18
C ASN A 346 34.30 13.01 -29.06
N ARG A 347 33.79 13.52 -30.18
CA ARG A 347 32.41 14.02 -30.34
C ARG A 347 31.72 13.16 -31.38
N PHE A 348 30.59 12.55 -31.00
CA PHE A 348 29.84 11.67 -31.89
C PHE A 348 28.34 11.91 -31.72
N SER A 349 27.59 11.56 -32.76
CA SER A 349 26.12 11.63 -32.75
C SER A 349 25.53 10.24 -32.78
N LEU A 350 24.43 10.04 -32.06
CA LEU A 350 23.58 8.85 -32.18
C LEU A 350 22.13 9.30 -32.32
N THR A 351 21.33 8.51 -33.03
CA THR A 351 19.91 8.82 -33.21
C THR A 351 19.09 7.95 -32.26
N LEU A 352 18.23 8.60 -31.47
CA LEU A 352 17.20 7.96 -30.66
C LEU A 352 15.86 8.06 -31.38
N VAL A 353 15.10 6.98 -31.40
CA VAL A 353 13.75 6.95 -31.97
C VAL A 353 12.76 6.85 -30.82
N GLN A 354 11.82 7.81 -30.75
CA GLN A 354 10.65 7.66 -29.89
C GLN A 354 9.72 6.61 -30.53
N ALA A 355 9.58 5.47 -29.86
CA ALA A 355 8.91 4.28 -30.40
C ALA A 355 7.42 4.55 -30.67
N ASP A 356 6.76 5.20 -29.71
CA ASP A 356 5.32 5.46 -29.73
C ASP A 356 5.05 6.95 -30.03
N ALA A 357 4.11 7.28 -30.90
CA ALA A 357 3.69 8.68 -31.07
C ALA A 357 2.95 9.18 -29.82
N VAL A 358 3.18 10.44 -29.41
CA VAL A 358 2.38 11.09 -28.36
C VAL A 358 0.98 11.33 -28.89
N LYS A 359 0.15 10.32 -28.71
CA LYS A 359 -1.26 10.33 -29.05
C LYS A 359 -1.98 9.34 -28.14
N GLY A 360 -3.18 9.73 -27.76
CA GLY A 360 -4.07 8.84 -27.06
C GLY A 360 -3.61 8.48 -25.66
N ARG A 361 -3.30 7.20 -25.40
CA ARG A 361 -2.71 6.76 -24.12
C ARG A 361 -1.25 7.17 -23.92
N TRP A 362 -0.54 7.56 -24.96
CA TRP A 362 0.89 7.85 -24.84
C TRP A 362 1.14 9.28 -24.35
N ARG A 363 2.07 9.45 -23.41
CA ARG A 363 2.48 10.73 -22.82
C ARG A 363 3.95 10.97 -23.12
N SER A 364 4.36 12.24 -23.19
CA SER A 364 5.76 12.58 -23.39
C SER A 364 6.64 12.02 -22.28
N ARG A 365 7.93 11.85 -22.59
CA ARG A 365 8.92 11.33 -21.65
C ARG A 365 10.17 12.20 -21.71
N GLN A 366 10.65 12.66 -20.56
CA GLN A 366 12.01 13.19 -20.47
C GLN A 366 12.98 12.05 -20.17
N ILE A 367 14.09 11.99 -20.88
CA ILE A 367 15.13 10.98 -20.70
C ILE A 367 16.49 11.62 -20.47
N THR A 368 17.38 10.87 -19.82
CA THR A 368 18.82 11.15 -19.80
C THR A 368 19.59 10.08 -20.57
N VAL A 369 20.65 10.45 -21.29
CA VAL A 369 21.47 9.53 -22.08
C VAL A 369 22.97 9.86 -21.92
N ALA A 370 23.77 8.83 -21.68
CA ALA A 370 25.24 8.90 -21.64
C ALA A 370 25.87 7.51 -21.85
N LEU A 371 27.17 7.50 -22.17
CA LEU A 371 27.99 6.30 -22.02
C LEU A 371 28.51 6.21 -20.58
N TYR A 372 28.56 5.00 -20.04
CA TYR A 372 29.05 4.68 -18.70
C TYR A 372 30.15 3.63 -18.76
N HIS A 373 31.04 3.64 -17.76
CA HIS A 373 31.98 2.54 -17.56
C HIS A 373 31.21 1.22 -17.33
N THR A 374 31.75 0.11 -17.81
CA THR A 374 31.13 -1.22 -17.61
C THR A 374 31.13 -1.63 -16.13
N ASP A 375 32.18 -1.23 -15.42
CA ASP A 375 32.49 -1.71 -14.07
C ASP A 375 32.12 -0.69 -12.99
N SER A 376 31.81 0.55 -13.39
CA SER A 376 31.35 1.61 -12.50
C SER A 376 30.23 2.38 -13.16
N ASN A 377 29.21 2.79 -12.41
CA ASN A 377 28.10 3.60 -12.93
C ASN A 377 28.52 5.07 -13.16
N THR A 378 29.78 5.30 -13.52
CA THR A 378 30.39 6.61 -13.77
C THR A 378 30.25 6.95 -15.25
N PRO A 379 29.74 8.14 -15.61
CA PRO A 379 29.60 8.53 -17.00
C PRO A 379 30.97 8.83 -17.64
N ILE A 380 31.15 8.31 -18.86
CA ILE A 380 32.31 8.53 -19.76
C ILE A 380 32.08 9.77 -20.63
N THR A 381 30.82 10.10 -20.91
CA THR A 381 30.42 11.29 -21.69
C THR A 381 29.73 12.33 -20.82
N ASP A 382 29.46 13.50 -21.39
CA ASP A 382 28.40 14.34 -20.85
C ASP A 382 27.05 13.61 -20.84
N VAL A 383 26.21 13.95 -19.87
CA VAL A 383 24.84 13.42 -19.75
C VAL A 383 23.89 14.39 -20.44
N LYS A 384 23.22 13.93 -21.50
CA LYS A 384 22.24 14.75 -22.24
C LYS A 384 20.82 14.44 -21.80
N LYS A 385 20.03 15.50 -21.61
CA LYS A 385 18.60 15.42 -21.34
C LYS A 385 17.80 15.71 -22.60
N ILE A 386 16.80 14.89 -22.91
CA ILE A 386 16.01 14.97 -24.15
C ILE A 386 14.53 14.80 -23.81
N GLU A 387 13.68 15.56 -24.49
CA GLU A 387 12.23 15.38 -24.43
C GLU A 387 11.73 14.59 -25.64
N LEU A 388 11.03 13.49 -25.36
CA LEU A 388 10.34 12.68 -26.35
C LEU A 388 8.86 13.07 -26.32
N SER A 389 8.47 14.01 -27.18
CA SER A 389 7.11 14.58 -27.21
C SER A 389 6.42 14.54 -28.57
N SER A 390 7.03 13.91 -29.59
CA SER A 390 6.51 13.97 -30.96
C SER A 390 5.20 13.19 -31.12
N SER A 391 4.19 13.81 -31.74
CA SER A 391 2.90 13.16 -32.04
C SER A 391 2.83 12.57 -33.46
N SER A 392 3.91 12.68 -34.26
CA SER A 392 3.91 12.21 -35.65
C SER A 392 3.66 10.70 -35.72
N PRO A 393 2.83 10.19 -36.65
CA PRO A 393 2.68 8.75 -36.88
C PRO A 393 3.92 8.12 -37.54
N HIS A 394 4.80 8.89 -38.17
CA HIS A 394 5.97 8.40 -38.90
C HIS A 394 7.21 8.31 -38.00
N PRO A 395 7.81 7.12 -37.80
CA PRO A 395 9.00 6.97 -36.93
C PRO A 395 10.19 7.86 -37.31
N SER A 396 10.39 8.13 -38.59
CA SER A 396 11.47 9.01 -39.09
C SER A 396 11.33 10.46 -38.61
N GLU A 397 10.10 10.92 -38.33
CA GLU A 397 9.82 12.25 -37.76
C GLU A 397 9.83 12.25 -36.23
N ARG A 398 10.15 11.10 -35.63
CA ARG A 398 10.32 10.89 -34.18
C ARG A 398 11.77 10.61 -33.80
N GLU A 399 12.70 10.91 -34.72
CA GLU A 399 14.13 10.80 -34.53
C GLU A 399 14.68 12.02 -33.77
N ASN A 400 15.50 11.73 -32.77
CA ASN A 400 16.20 12.72 -31.96
C ASN A 400 17.70 12.43 -32.05
N THR A 401 18.43 13.26 -32.79
CA THR A 401 19.90 13.15 -32.86
C THR A 401 20.54 13.77 -31.64
N VAL A 402 21.29 12.97 -30.91
CA VAL A 402 21.98 13.35 -29.67
C VAL A 402 23.47 13.42 -29.94
N ARG A 403 24.08 14.54 -29.61
CA ARG A 403 25.54 14.71 -29.63
C ARG A 403 26.10 14.49 -28.24
N LEU A 404 26.95 13.48 -28.10
CA LEU A 404 27.70 13.19 -26.89
C LEU A 404 29.18 13.53 -27.10
N THR A 405 29.83 13.98 -26.03
CA THR A 405 31.26 14.28 -25.98
C THR A 405 31.89 13.42 -24.89
N ILE A 406 32.94 12.68 -25.22
CA ILE A 406 33.74 11.95 -24.23
C ILE A 406 34.38 12.99 -23.30
N ALA A 407 34.15 12.81 -22.01
CA ALA A 407 34.55 13.73 -20.94
C ALA A 407 35.75 13.21 -20.12
N THR A 408 36.24 12.00 -20.42
CA THR A 408 37.42 11.39 -19.78
C THR A 408 38.62 11.41 -20.72
N SER A 409 39.82 11.61 -20.17
CA SER A 409 41.08 11.63 -20.93
C SER A 409 41.50 10.24 -21.42
N ASN A 410 41.16 9.18 -20.68
CA ASN A 410 41.48 7.79 -21.02
C ASN A 410 40.19 6.95 -21.05
N PRO A 411 39.38 7.03 -22.12
CA PRO A 411 38.16 6.25 -22.23
C PRO A 411 38.47 4.75 -22.34
N PRO A 412 37.68 3.87 -21.70
CA PRO A 412 37.83 2.43 -21.83
C PRO A 412 37.45 1.98 -23.25
N THR A 413 37.89 0.78 -23.65
CA THR A 413 37.53 0.20 -24.96
C THR A 413 36.08 -0.29 -25.04
N ARG A 414 35.46 -0.57 -23.88
CA ARG A 414 34.04 -0.96 -23.76
C ARG A 414 33.31 0.00 -22.83
N ALA A 415 32.07 0.32 -23.19
CA ALA A 415 31.19 1.18 -22.44
C ALA A 415 29.74 0.70 -22.54
N LEU A 416 28.89 1.18 -21.66
CA LEU A 416 27.45 0.95 -21.71
C LEU A 416 26.74 2.24 -22.09
N LEU A 417 25.97 2.22 -23.17
CA LEU A 417 24.98 3.28 -23.40
C LEU A 417 23.79 3.01 -22.50
N ILE A 418 23.50 3.95 -21.61
CA ILE A 418 22.35 3.87 -20.72
C ILE A 418 21.43 5.05 -21.00
N ILE A 419 20.15 4.74 -21.17
CA ILE A 419 19.06 5.73 -21.25
C ILE A 419 18.16 5.52 -20.04
N ARG A 420 17.91 6.59 -19.27
CA ARG A 420 17.03 6.56 -18.09
C ARG A 420 15.85 7.50 -18.24
N ASP A 421 14.72 7.18 -17.61
CA ASP A 421 13.62 8.14 -17.45
C ASP A 421 14.09 9.24 -16.47
N ALA A 422 13.95 10.50 -16.87
CA ALA A 422 14.49 11.61 -16.09
C ALA A 422 13.70 11.89 -14.80
N ASP A 423 12.49 11.35 -14.67
CA ASP A 423 11.65 11.59 -13.49
C ASP A 423 11.94 10.61 -12.35
N ASP A 424 12.30 9.36 -12.67
CA ASP A 424 12.44 8.29 -11.68
C ASP A 424 13.74 7.46 -11.80
N ASP A 425 14.64 7.82 -12.72
CA ASP A 425 15.94 7.17 -12.99
C ASP A 425 15.83 5.69 -13.42
N SER A 426 14.64 5.23 -13.82
CA SER A 426 14.46 3.88 -14.35
C SER A 426 15.22 3.68 -15.66
N GLU A 427 16.00 2.59 -15.75
CA GLU A 427 16.75 2.24 -16.97
C GLU A 427 15.78 1.76 -18.06
N LEU A 428 15.74 2.50 -19.18
CA LEU A 428 14.89 2.21 -20.34
C LEU A 428 15.65 1.43 -21.42
N VAL A 429 16.94 1.72 -21.57
CA VAL A 429 17.85 1.07 -22.52
C VAL A 429 19.21 0.89 -21.86
N ARG A 430 19.81 -0.28 -22.07
CA ARG A 430 21.19 -0.63 -21.68
C ARG A 430 21.81 -1.45 -22.80
N GLU A 431 22.82 -0.90 -23.47
CA GLU A 431 23.50 -1.56 -24.60
C GLU A 431 25.01 -1.49 -24.47
N ASP A 432 25.70 -2.57 -24.87
CA ASP A 432 27.16 -2.60 -25.01
C ASP A 432 27.62 -1.78 -26.22
N TRP A 433 28.63 -0.94 -26.01
CA TRP A 433 29.27 -0.12 -27.03
C TRP A 433 30.79 -0.25 -26.98
N THR A 434 31.43 -0.20 -28.15
CA THR A 434 32.88 -0.22 -28.28
C THR A 434 33.40 1.19 -28.54
N ILE A 435 34.43 1.62 -27.80
CA ILE A 435 35.14 2.88 -28.05
C ILE A 435 36.46 2.55 -28.73
N SER A 436 36.69 3.16 -29.89
CA SER A 436 37.89 2.99 -30.72
C SER A 436 38.30 4.34 -31.29
N LEU A 437 38.79 5.22 -30.41
CA LEU A 437 39.31 6.52 -30.82
C LEU A 437 40.62 6.30 -31.58
N SER A 438 40.72 6.87 -32.77
CA SER A 438 42.01 7.01 -33.45
C SER A 438 42.88 7.92 -32.57
N ILE A 439 44.00 7.42 -32.07
CA ILE A 439 45.06 8.30 -31.56
C ILE A 439 45.46 9.16 -32.76
N ALA A 440 45.23 10.47 -32.67
CA ALA A 440 45.90 11.39 -33.57
C ALA A 440 47.39 11.24 -33.28
N ASN A 441 48.06 10.41 -34.07
CA ASN A 441 49.51 10.40 -34.12
C ASN A 441 49.92 11.82 -34.50
N ASP A 442 50.71 12.41 -33.61
CA ASP A 442 51.68 13.47 -33.83
C ASP A 442 52.20 13.41 -35.28
N PHE A 443 51.77 14.38 -36.10
CA PHE A 443 52.38 14.65 -37.39
C PHE A 443 52.75 16.13 -37.44
N GLY A 444 54.03 16.38 -37.17
CA GLY A 444 54.81 17.39 -37.88
C GLY A 444 55.11 18.68 -37.14
N ASP A 445 56.16 18.66 -36.31
CA ASP A 445 57.14 19.76 -36.33
C ASP A 445 58.32 19.31 -37.19
N PHE A 446 58.32 19.78 -38.44
CA PHE A 446 59.52 20.02 -39.27
C PHE A 446 59.58 21.52 -39.55
#